data_AF-A0A6M2A2J4-F1
#
_entry.id   AF-A0A6M2A2J4-F1
#
_cell.length_a   1.000
_cell.length_b   1.000
_cell.length_c   1.000
_cell.angle_alpha   90.00
_cell.angle_beta   90.00
_cell.angle_gamma   90.00
#
_symmetry.space_group_name_H-M   'P 1'
#
loop_
_entity.id
_entity.type
_entity.pdbx_description
1 polymer ?
#
loop_
_entity_poly.entity_id
_entity_poly.type
_entity_poly.pdbx_seq_one_letter_code
_entity_poly.pdbx_strand_id
1 'polypeptide(L)'
;MKVVVLDKRVHRNLALFRHLIHRQAEKMNRFFRRAKKSYRAYVNCKTGEWYFGDFKKKKLTEEWKPIVIQLRPNTEGGAFEVISPENEEVFPCKDFSPEAYALFTKTLHILNQIAYDPKHGKNPFWVLRQVAHVDFILSEEEEGRRNLIHEAWHRVNREEAESLLKDAPPGTYLFREDEFAEVLEDQLNENLDEPIKCITLSYRDRKEKICEKTLVFKEGKWQFYDDDVALSGESFDTVKELLDSLGDNLGSPLLAD
;
A
#
# COMPACT_ATOMS: atom_id res chain seq x y z
N MET A 1 -19.81 6.99 5.24
CA MET A 1 -18.69 6.20 5.81
C MET A 1 -17.42 6.68 5.16
N LYS A 2 -16.33 6.86 5.91
CA LYS A 2 -15.01 7.20 5.38
C LYS A 2 -14.13 5.96 5.48
N VAL A 3 -13.43 5.62 4.41
CA VAL A 3 -12.46 4.51 4.40
C VAL A 3 -11.13 5.08 3.94
N VAL A 4 -10.12 4.98 4.80
CA VAL A 4 -8.75 5.37 4.50
C VAL A 4 -8.11 4.25 3.68
N VAL A 5 -7.60 4.59 2.51
CA VAL A 5 -6.92 3.65 1.61
C VAL A 5 -5.47 4.09 1.50
N LEU A 6 -4.56 3.16 1.75
CA LEU A 6 -3.11 3.43 1.77
C LEU A 6 -2.43 3.28 0.41
N ASP A 7 -3.05 2.61 -0.56
CA ASP A 7 -2.46 2.32 -1.87
C ASP A 7 -3.27 3.00 -2.97
N LYS A 8 -2.60 3.81 -3.81
CA LYS A 8 -3.19 4.64 -4.86
C LYS A 8 -3.87 3.83 -5.94
N ARG A 9 -3.33 2.66 -6.28
CA ARG A 9 -3.92 1.77 -7.28
C ARG A 9 -5.15 1.07 -6.71
N VAL A 10 -5.12 0.67 -5.44
CA VAL A 10 -6.31 0.18 -4.73
C VAL A 10 -7.37 1.28 -4.63
N HIS A 11 -6.98 2.50 -4.26
CA HIS A 11 -7.88 3.66 -4.20
C HIS A 11 -8.52 3.93 -5.56
N ARG A 12 -7.73 3.89 -6.64
CA ARG A 12 -8.22 4.05 -8.02
C ARG A 12 -9.23 2.98 -8.40
N ASN A 13 -8.95 1.71 -8.12
CA ASN A 13 -9.89 0.61 -8.38
C ASN A 13 -11.21 0.80 -7.62
N LEU A 14 -11.13 1.13 -6.33
CA LEU A 14 -12.28 1.39 -5.46
C LEU A 14 -13.09 2.61 -5.91
N ALA A 15 -12.43 3.70 -6.29
CA ALA A 15 -13.05 4.92 -6.79
C ALA A 15 -13.76 4.68 -8.14
N LEU A 16 -13.14 3.92 -9.05
CA LEU A 16 -13.76 3.51 -10.32
C LEU A 16 -15.03 2.69 -10.08
N PHE A 17 -14.95 1.70 -9.18
CA PHE A 17 -16.11 0.88 -8.85
C PHE A 17 -17.22 1.70 -8.18
N ARG A 18 -16.90 2.55 -7.19
CA ARG A 18 -17.87 3.46 -6.57
C ARG A 18 -18.54 4.36 -7.61
N HIS A 19 -17.78 4.96 -8.52
CA HIS A 19 -18.33 5.83 -9.56
C HIS A 19 -19.33 5.07 -10.44
N LEU A 20 -19.01 3.81 -10.80
CA LEU A 20 -19.92 2.93 -11.53
C LEU A 20 -21.22 2.69 -10.76
N ILE A 21 -21.14 2.35 -9.47
CA ILE A 21 -22.32 2.11 -8.63
C ILE A 21 -23.13 3.40 -8.47
N HIS A 22 -22.49 4.54 -8.21
CA HIS A 22 -23.13 5.84 -8.05
C HIS A 22 -23.88 6.27 -9.32
N ARG A 23 -23.29 6.08 -10.49
CA ARG A 23 -23.94 6.40 -11.77
C ARG A 23 -25.17 5.50 -12.03
N GLN A 24 -25.13 4.25 -11.58
CA GLN A 24 -26.30 3.36 -11.65
C GLN A 24 -27.36 3.75 -10.64
N ALA A 25 -26.95 4.17 -9.44
CA ALA A 25 -27.83 4.68 -8.39
C ALA A 25 -28.67 5.87 -8.87
N GLU A 26 -28.02 6.88 -9.45
CA GLU A 26 -28.68 8.10 -9.93
C GLU A 26 -29.65 7.83 -11.09
N LYS A 27 -29.29 6.92 -12.02
CA LYS A 27 -30.16 6.51 -13.13
C LYS A 27 -31.39 5.72 -12.67
N MET A 28 -31.36 5.17 -11.45
CA MET A 28 -32.36 4.23 -10.94
C MET A 28 -33.20 4.79 -9.79
N ASN A 29 -33.29 6.12 -9.65
CA ASN A 29 -33.99 6.83 -8.56
C ASN A 29 -35.47 6.44 -8.28
N ARG A 30 -36.09 5.56 -9.07
CA ARG A 30 -37.40 4.94 -8.74
C ARG A 30 -37.41 3.41 -8.60
N PHE A 31 -36.35 2.69 -8.99
CA PHE A 31 -36.33 1.22 -9.00
C PHE A 31 -34.95 0.61 -8.66
N PHE A 32 -34.22 1.15 -7.68
CA PHE A 32 -32.98 0.55 -7.20
C PHE A 32 -33.11 -0.95 -6.81
N ARG A 33 -34.34 -1.41 -6.52
CA ARG A 33 -34.67 -2.84 -6.33
C ARG A 33 -34.31 -3.75 -7.52
N ARG A 34 -34.08 -3.20 -8.72
CA ARG A 34 -33.66 -3.92 -9.94
C ARG A 34 -32.17 -3.73 -10.27
N ALA A 35 -31.36 -3.20 -9.35
CA ALA A 35 -29.96 -2.91 -9.61
C ALA A 35 -29.21 -4.17 -10.08
N LYS A 36 -28.36 -3.99 -11.09
CA LYS A 36 -27.58 -5.08 -11.68
C LYS A 36 -26.63 -5.62 -10.61
N LYS A 37 -26.71 -6.92 -10.32
CA LYS A 37 -25.86 -7.57 -9.29
C LYS A 37 -24.50 -8.00 -9.82
N SER A 38 -24.20 -7.69 -11.08
CA SER A 38 -23.00 -8.15 -11.76
C SER A 38 -22.40 -7.01 -12.60
N TYR A 39 -21.12 -6.74 -12.35
CA TYR A 39 -20.39 -5.63 -12.94
C TYR A 39 -19.23 -6.19 -13.75
N ARG A 40 -19.30 -6.04 -15.07
CA ARG A 40 -18.24 -6.47 -15.97
C ARG A 40 -17.07 -5.50 -15.90
N ALA A 41 -15.87 -6.05 -15.79
CA ALA A 41 -14.63 -5.31 -15.76
C ALA A 41 -13.52 -6.14 -16.40
N TYR A 42 -12.32 -5.58 -16.44
CA TYR A 42 -11.09 -6.27 -16.75
C TYR A 42 -10.10 -6.00 -15.61
N VAL A 43 -9.23 -6.98 -15.35
CA VAL A 43 -8.13 -6.87 -14.41
C VAL A 43 -6.82 -7.08 -15.15
N ASN A 44 -5.83 -6.24 -14.88
CA ASN A 44 -4.47 -6.46 -15.34
C ASN A 44 -3.76 -7.45 -14.42
N CYS A 45 -3.35 -8.60 -14.94
CA CYS A 45 -2.69 -9.66 -14.19
C CYS A 45 -1.24 -9.32 -13.79
N LYS A 46 -0.64 -8.24 -14.29
CA LYS A 46 0.69 -7.76 -13.89
C LYS A 46 0.63 -6.65 -12.85
N THR A 47 -0.32 -5.73 -12.96
CA THR A 47 -0.40 -4.53 -12.11
C THR A 47 -1.54 -4.56 -11.09
N GLY A 48 -2.54 -5.45 -11.24
CA GLY A 48 -3.73 -5.50 -10.40
C GLY A 48 -4.77 -4.41 -10.69
N GLU A 49 -4.54 -3.53 -11.66
CA GLU A 49 -5.47 -2.44 -12.00
C GLU A 49 -6.78 -2.96 -12.60
N TRP A 50 -7.88 -2.27 -12.26
CA TRP A 50 -9.21 -2.60 -12.74
C TRP A 50 -9.67 -1.59 -13.80
N TYR A 51 -10.38 -2.09 -14.80
CA TYR A 51 -10.96 -1.28 -15.84
C TYR A 51 -12.43 -1.62 -16.08
N PHE A 52 -13.28 -0.61 -16.05
CA PHE A 52 -14.72 -0.72 -16.27
C PHE A 52 -15.09 -0.04 -17.58
N GLY A 53 -15.26 -0.81 -18.65
CA GLY A 53 -15.70 -0.29 -19.95
C GLY A 53 -15.51 -1.30 -21.07
N ASP A 54 -16.02 -0.95 -22.24
CA ASP A 54 -15.80 -1.74 -23.45
C ASP A 54 -14.36 -1.50 -23.94
N PHE A 55 -13.49 -2.51 -23.81
CA PHE A 55 -12.22 -2.51 -24.51
C PHE A 55 -12.52 -2.50 -26.01
N LYS A 56 -12.32 -1.35 -26.67
CA LYS A 56 -12.16 -1.36 -28.13
C LYS A 56 -11.00 -2.32 -28.41
N LYS A 57 -11.22 -3.32 -29.28
CA LYS A 57 -10.39 -4.51 -29.58
C LYS A 57 -8.86 -4.33 -29.71
N LYS A 58 -8.31 -3.11 -29.66
CA LYS A 58 -6.89 -2.78 -29.84
C LYS A 58 -6.03 -2.75 -28.57
N LYS A 59 -6.58 -2.93 -27.36
CA LYS A 59 -5.83 -2.80 -26.09
C LYS A 59 -5.81 -4.05 -25.18
N LEU A 60 -6.40 -5.15 -25.61
CA LEU A 60 -6.29 -6.42 -24.89
C LEU A 60 -4.90 -7.00 -25.19
N THR A 61 -3.91 -6.63 -24.38
CA THR A 61 -2.71 -7.46 -24.22
C THR A 61 -3.11 -8.74 -23.47
N GLU A 62 -2.29 -9.79 -23.54
CA GLU A 62 -2.52 -11.05 -22.79
C GLU A 62 -2.63 -10.85 -21.27
N GLU A 63 -2.21 -9.68 -20.79
CA GLU A 63 -2.21 -9.29 -19.38
C GLU A 63 -3.58 -8.85 -18.86
N TRP A 64 -4.51 -8.41 -19.72
CA TRP A 64 -5.84 -7.98 -19.30
C TRP A 64 -6.85 -9.11 -19.42
N LYS A 65 -7.37 -9.58 -18.28
CA LYS A 65 -8.37 -10.65 -18.25
C LYS A 65 -9.75 -10.11 -17.89
N PRO A 66 -10.81 -10.59 -18.55
CA PRO A 66 -12.16 -10.15 -18.25
C PRO A 66 -12.63 -10.77 -16.93
N ILE A 67 -13.30 -9.97 -16.11
CA ILE A 67 -13.84 -10.37 -14.81
C ILE A 67 -15.29 -9.89 -14.65
N VAL A 68 -16.03 -10.55 -13.77
CA VAL A 68 -17.34 -10.09 -13.32
C VAL A 68 -17.31 -9.98 -11.80
N ILE A 69 -17.50 -8.77 -11.29
CA ILE A 69 -17.69 -8.54 -9.86
C ILE A 69 -19.18 -8.76 -9.58
N GLN A 70 -19.50 -9.81 -8.84
CA GLN A 70 -20.85 -10.21 -8.51
C GLN A 70 -21.15 -9.93 -7.04
N LEU A 71 -22.29 -9.28 -6.79
CA LEU A 71 -22.84 -9.07 -5.46
C LEU A 71 -23.67 -10.30 -5.06
N ARG A 72 -23.13 -11.10 -4.14
CA ARG A 72 -23.77 -12.25 -3.49
C ARG A 72 -23.84 -12.00 -1.97
N PRO A 73 -24.87 -11.30 -1.48
CA PRO A 73 -25.07 -11.18 -0.04
C PRO A 73 -25.39 -12.57 0.52
N ASN A 74 -24.75 -12.95 1.63
CA ASN A 74 -24.85 -14.24 2.36
C ASN A 74 -23.83 -15.35 2.02
N THR A 75 -22.70 -15.04 1.39
CA THR A 75 -21.58 -15.98 1.28
C THR A 75 -20.58 -15.77 2.42
N GLU A 76 -19.99 -16.86 2.95
CA GLU A 76 -18.95 -16.81 4.00
C GLU A 76 -17.72 -15.98 3.56
N GLY A 77 -17.46 -15.89 2.25
CA GLY A 77 -16.38 -15.11 1.65
C GLY A 77 -16.62 -13.61 1.48
N GLY A 78 -17.71 -13.06 2.01
CA GLY A 78 -18.08 -11.64 1.87
C GLY A 78 -19.11 -11.40 0.75
N ALA A 79 -19.63 -10.18 0.65
CA ALA A 79 -20.75 -9.87 -0.26
C ALA A 79 -20.37 -9.75 -1.75
N PHE A 80 -19.10 -9.48 -2.06
CA PHE A 80 -18.58 -9.37 -3.42
C PHE A 80 -17.66 -10.53 -3.74
N GLU A 81 -17.97 -11.21 -4.85
CA GLU A 81 -17.18 -12.30 -5.42
C GLU A 81 -16.76 -11.91 -6.84
N VAL A 82 -15.57 -12.31 -7.27
CA VAL A 82 -15.11 -12.10 -8.65
C VAL A 82 -15.10 -13.43 -9.36
N ILE A 83 -15.86 -13.50 -10.45
CA ILE A 83 -16.00 -14.69 -11.28
C ILE A 83 -15.49 -14.44 -12.69
N SER A 84 -15.08 -15.51 -13.37
CA SER A 84 -14.78 -15.49 -14.79
C SER A 84 -16.08 -15.41 -15.60
N PRO A 85 -16.17 -14.53 -16.62
CA PRO A 85 -17.34 -14.42 -17.47
C PRO A 85 -17.57 -15.63 -18.38
N GLU A 86 -16.59 -16.51 -18.55
CA GLU A 86 -16.65 -17.65 -19.47
C GLU A 86 -17.35 -18.86 -18.86
N ASN A 87 -17.11 -19.12 -17.58
CA ASN A 87 -17.60 -20.31 -16.87
C ASN A 87 -18.38 -20.00 -15.58
N GLU A 88 -18.49 -18.72 -15.20
CA GLU A 88 -19.15 -18.26 -13.96
C GLU A 88 -18.56 -18.80 -12.64
N GLU A 89 -17.34 -19.35 -12.71
CA GLU A 89 -16.59 -19.84 -11.55
C GLU A 89 -15.73 -18.73 -10.94
N VAL A 90 -15.27 -18.95 -9.69
CA VAL A 90 -14.30 -18.07 -9.01
C VAL A 90 -13.13 -17.78 -9.94
N PHE A 91 -12.82 -16.50 -10.12
CA PHE A 91 -11.82 -16.09 -11.08
C PHE A 91 -10.43 -16.63 -10.70
N PRO A 92 -9.77 -17.41 -11.58
CA PRO A 92 -8.50 -18.04 -11.26
C PRO A 92 -7.38 -17.00 -11.24
N CYS A 93 -6.77 -16.77 -10.09
CA CYS A 93 -5.65 -15.82 -9.92
C CYS A 93 -4.28 -16.39 -10.33
N LYS A 94 -4.25 -17.57 -10.99
CA LYS A 94 -3.01 -18.29 -11.33
C LYS A 94 -2.03 -17.51 -12.20
N ASP A 95 -2.54 -16.58 -13.00
CA ASP A 95 -1.75 -15.81 -13.97
C ASP A 95 -1.28 -14.45 -13.41
N PHE A 96 -1.52 -14.20 -12.12
CA PHE A 96 -1.19 -12.92 -11.49
C PHE A 96 0.28 -12.88 -11.09
N SER A 97 0.90 -11.71 -11.26
CA SER A 97 2.12 -11.39 -10.51
C SER A 97 1.79 -11.32 -9.00
N PRO A 98 2.77 -11.53 -8.11
CA PRO A 98 2.57 -11.37 -6.68
C PRO A 98 1.98 -10.00 -6.31
N GLU A 99 2.45 -8.95 -6.98
CA GLU A 99 1.96 -7.58 -6.82
C GLU A 99 0.49 -7.44 -7.24
N ALA A 100 0.13 -7.93 -8.42
CA ALA A 100 -1.26 -7.89 -8.90
C ALA A 100 -2.20 -8.66 -7.98
N TYR A 101 -1.76 -9.79 -7.43
CA TYR A 101 -2.53 -10.59 -6.47
C TYR A 101 -2.75 -9.86 -5.16
N ALA A 102 -1.70 -9.27 -4.58
CA ALA A 102 -1.82 -8.47 -3.37
C ALA A 102 -2.80 -7.29 -3.56
N LEU A 103 -2.71 -6.59 -4.69
CA LEU A 103 -3.55 -5.44 -5.00
C LEU A 103 -5.02 -5.84 -5.22
N PHE A 104 -5.24 -6.92 -5.98
CA PHE A 104 -6.56 -7.47 -6.26
C PHE A 104 -7.27 -7.94 -4.99
N THR A 105 -6.58 -8.73 -4.16
CA THR A 105 -7.12 -9.24 -2.89
C THR A 105 -7.39 -8.12 -1.90
N LYS A 106 -6.50 -7.13 -1.78
CA LYS A 106 -6.70 -5.94 -0.95
C LYS A 106 -7.91 -5.10 -1.41
N THR A 107 -8.07 -4.92 -2.72
CA THR A 107 -9.23 -4.22 -3.30
C THR A 107 -10.54 -4.94 -2.92
N LEU A 108 -10.60 -6.26 -3.10
CA LEU A 108 -11.78 -7.05 -2.75
C LEU A 108 -12.06 -7.09 -1.26
N HIS A 109 -11.01 -7.20 -0.44
CA HIS A 109 -11.13 -7.19 1.00
C HIS A 109 -11.81 -5.90 1.48
N ILE A 110 -11.34 -4.73 1.02
CA ILE A 110 -11.92 -3.43 1.38
C ILE A 110 -13.38 -3.33 0.91
N LEU A 111 -13.71 -3.78 -0.31
CA LEU A 111 -15.09 -3.82 -0.78
C LEU A 111 -15.99 -4.69 0.10
N ASN A 112 -15.49 -5.84 0.56
CA ASN A 112 -16.22 -6.74 1.44
C ASN A 112 -16.36 -6.20 2.87
N GLN A 113 -15.36 -5.48 3.39
CA GLN A 113 -15.47 -4.75 4.65
C GLN A 113 -16.55 -3.67 4.58
N ILE A 114 -16.62 -2.92 3.47
CA ILE A 114 -17.67 -1.91 3.24
C ILE A 114 -19.04 -2.55 3.15
N ALA A 115 -19.13 -3.73 2.53
CA ALA A 115 -20.39 -4.45 2.42
C ALA A 115 -20.84 -5.10 3.74
N TYR A 116 -19.92 -5.28 4.69
CA TYR A 116 -20.22 -5.92 5.96
C TYR A 116 -21.06 -4.99 6.84
N ASP A 117 -22.32 -5.35 7.02
CA ASP A 117 -23.19 -4.75 8.03
C ASP A 117 -23.99 -5.87 8.72
N PRO A 118 -23.87 -6.06 10.03
CA PRO A 118 -24.60 -7.09 10.77
C PRO A 118 -26.13 -6.99 10.69
N LYS A 119 -26.67 -5.77 10.51
CA LYS A 119 -28.10 -5.46 10.47
C LYS A 119 -28.65 -5.46 9.03
N HIS A 120 -27.84 -5.09 8.05
CA HIS A 120 -28.32 -4.83 6.68
C HIS A 120 -27.47 -5.45 5.56
N GLY A 121 -26.38 -6.15 5.87
CA GLY A 121 -25.45 -6.75 4.89
C GLY A 121 -26.08 -7.85 4.02
N LYS A 122 -27.24 -8.38 4.43
CA LYS A 122 -28.04 -9.32 3.62
C LYS A 122 -28.87 -8.63 2.53
N ASN A 123 -29.01 -7.31 2.58
CA ASN A 123 -29.80 -6.54 1.63
C ASN A 123 -28.89 -5.95 0.53
N PRO A 124 -28.96 -6.43 -0.73
CA PRO A 124 -28.14 -5.93 -1.82
C PRO A 124 -28.27 -4.41 -2.04
N PHE A 125 -29.46 -3.86 -1.80
CA PHE A 125 -29.69 -2.42 -1.90
C PHE A 125 -28.83 -1.65 -0.90
N TRP A 126 -28.75 -2.16 0.33
CA TRP A 126 -28.00 -1.49 1.38
C TRP A 126 -26.50 -1.56 1.12
N VAL A 127 -26.00 -2.73 0.71
CA VAL A 127 -24.59 -2.92 0.30
C VAL A 127 -24.20 -1.96 -0.83
N LEU A 128 -24.99 -1.89 -1.91
CA LEU A 128 -24.69 -0.98 -3.02
C LEU A 128 -24.79 0.49 -2.62
N ARG A 129 -25.76 0.85 -1.76
CA ARG A 129 -25.87 2.21 -1.23
C ARG A 129 -24.64 2.60 -0.41
N GLN A 130 -24.12 1.70 0.42
CA GLN A 130 -22.87 1.94 1.16
C GLN A 130 -21.71 2.20 0.20
N VAL A 131 -21.51 1.32 -0.79
CA VAL A 131 -20.43 1.48 -1.78
C VAL A 131 -20.57 2.77 -2.59
N ALA A 132 -21.79 3.21 -2.92
CA ALA A 132 -22.01 4.46 -3.66
C ALA A 132 -21.61 5.70 -2.85
N HIS A 133 -21.88 5.69 -1.53
CA HIS A 133 -21.73 6.85 -0.65
C HIS A 133 -20.55 6.74 0.32
N VAL A 134 -19.71 5.72 0.19
CA VAL A 134 -18.44 5.66 0.89
C VAL A 134 -17.52 6.74 0.33
N ASP A 135 -16.83 7.43 1.22
CA ASP A 135 -15.81 8.39 0.88
C ASP A 135 -14.46 7.70 1.03
N PHE A 136 -13.81 7.44 -0.11
CA PHE A 136 -12.47 6.85 -0.14
C PHE A 136 -11.45 7.97 -0.03
N ILE A 137 -10.88 8.08 1.16
CA ILE A 137 -9.81 9.03 1.42
C ILE A 137 -8.53 8.28 1.09
N LEU A 138 -7.86 8.68 0.00
CA LEU A 138 -6.46 8.31 -0.15
C LEU A 138 -5.76 8.96 1.03
N SER A 139 -5.14 8.16 1.88
CA SER A 139 -4.34 8.73 2.97
C SER A 139 -3.34 9.69 2.34
N GLU A 140 -3.28 10.93 2.82
CA GLU A 140 -2.21 11.87 2.43
C GLU A 140 -0.82 11.30 2.74
N GLU A 141 -0.77 10.26 3.58
CA GLU A 141 0.40 9.43 3.72
C GLU A 141 0.89 8.82 2.40
N GLU A 142 0.13 8.68 1.30
CA GLU A 142 0.72 8.18 0.03
C GLU A 142 1.07 9.28 -0.98
N GLU A 143 0.50 10.48 -0.88
CA GLU A 143 1.02 11.64 -1.63
C GLU A 143 2.24 12.25 -0.92
N GLY A 144 2.41 11.95 0.38
CA GLY A 144 3.57 12.25 1.22
C GLY A 144 4.56 11.09 1.44
N ARG A 145 4.17 9.80 1.29
CA ARG A 145 5.10 8.65 1.28
C ARG A 145 5.47 8.30 -0.16
N ARG A 146 6.39 9.09 -0.69
CA ARG A 146 7.63 8.46 -1.16
C ARG A 146 8.10 7.58 -0.01
N ASN A 147 8.11 6.26 -0.16
CA ASN A 147 8.70 5.41 0.87
C ASN A 147 10.20 5.72 0.84
N LEU A 148 10.62 6.78 1.55
CA LEU A 148 11.97 7.34 1.50
C LEU A 148 13.01 6.25 1.75
N ILE A 149 12.67 5.30 2.64
CA ILE A 149 13.47 4.10 2.90
C ILE A 149 13.66 3.31 1.62
N HIS A 150 12.58 2.94 0.93
CA HIS A 150 12.63 2.16 -0.31
C HIS A 150 13.28 2.93 -1.48
N GLU A 151 12.96 4.22 -1.65
CA GLU A 151 13.49 5.04 -2.74
C GLU A 151 14.99 5.28 -2.61
N ALA A 152 15.48 5.42 -1.38
CA ALA A 152 16.88 5.54 -1.07
C ALA A 152 17.47 4.24 -0.49
N TRP A 153 16.90 3.08 -0.83
CA TRP A 153 17.39 1.78 -0.34
C TRP A 153 18.52 1.26 -1.21
N HIS A 154 19.69 1.06 -0.63
CA HIS A 154 20.84 0.49 -1.34
C HIS A 154 21.28 -0.80 -0.66
N ARG A 155 21.49 -1.85 -1.46
CA ARG A 155 22.05 -3.13 -0.99
C ARG A 155 23.57 -3.07 -1.03
N VAL A 156 24.15 -2.27 -0.14
CA VAL A 156 25.57 -1.94 -0.12
C VAL A 156 26.12 -2.03 1.30
N ASN A 157 27.39 -2.41 1.41
CA ASN A 157 28.11 -2.37 2.68
C ASN A 157 28.56 -0.94 3.02
N ARG A 158 29.24 -0.77 4.14
CA ARG A 158 29.74 0.53 4.60
C ARG A 158 30.68 1.21 3.61
N GLU A 159 31.68 0.48 3.10
CA GLU A 159 32.69 1.04 2.19
C GLU A 159 32.07 1.49 0.86
N GLU A 160 31.11 0.72 0.36
CA GLU A 160 30.34 1.03 -0.85
C GLU A 160 29.42 2.24 -0.63
N ALA A 161 28.73 2.33 0.52
CA ALA A 161 27.92 3.49 0.88
C ALA A 161 28.77 4.76 1.01
N GLU A 162 29.94 4.65 1.65
CA GLU A 162 30.89 5.76 1.74
C GLU A 162 31.34 6.22 0.34
N SER A 163 31.62 5.28 -0.56
CA SER A 163 31.97 5.58 -1.95
C SER A 163 30.86 6.32 -2.70
N LEU A 164 29.61 5.85 -2.60
CA LEU A 164 28.44 6.47 -3.23
C LEU A 164 28.19 7.91 -2.73
N LEU A 165 28.40 8.14 -1.43
CA LEU A 165 28.17 9.45 -0.82
C LEU A 165 29.34 10.43 -0.99
N LYS A 166 30.56 9.93 -1.24
CA LYS A 166 31.78 10.75 -1.36
C LYS A 166 31.67 11.81 -2.45
N ASP A 167 31.03 11.47 -3.56
CA ASP A 167 30.86 12.37 -4.70
C ASP A 167 29.48 13.07 -4.72
N ALA A 168 28.59 12.72 -3.78
CA ALA A 168 27.26 13.31 -3.67
C ALA A 168 27.27 14.66 -2.93
N PRO A 169 26.33 15.59 -3.22
CA PRO A 169 26.23 16.86 -2.50
C PRO A 169 26.06 16.68 -0.98
N PRO A 170 26.58 17.60 -0.14
CA PRO A 170 26.27 17.62 1.29
C PRO A 170 24.75 17.61 1.55
N GLY A 171 24.33 16.86 2.56
CA GLY A 171 22.93 16.57 2.86
C GLY A 171 22.35 15.37 2.10
N THR A 172 23.13 14.73 1.21
CA THR A 172 22.68 13.50 0.54
C THR A 172 22.70 12.31 1.50
N TYR A 173 21.67 11.47 1.45
CA TYR A 173 21.55 10.29 2.31
C TYR A 173 21.03 9.05 1.59
N LEU A 174 21.34 7.89 2.14
CA LEU A 174 20.79 6.59 1.72
C LEU A 174 20.51 5.72 2.94
N PHE A 175 19.65 4.72 2.75
CA PHE A 175 19.41 3.65 3.70
C PHE A 175 20.03 2.36 3.19
N ARG A 176 20.53 1.55 4.12
CA ARG A 176 21.09 0.24 3.85
C ARG A 176 20.78 -0.71 5.00
N GLU A 177 20.72 -1.99 4.68
CA GLU A 177 20.74 -3.06 5.67
C GLU A 177 22.16 -3.61 5.69
N ASP A 178 22.78 -3.59 6.85
CA ASP A 178 24.11 -4.12 7.06
C ASP A 178 24.15 -5.16 8.16
N GLU A 179 25.22 -5.96 8.15
CA GLU A 179 25.43 -7.04 9.11
C GLU A 179 25.34 -6.54 10.56
N PHE A 180 25.74 -5.29 10.82
CA PHE A 180 25.58 -4.68 12.13
C PHE A 180 24.10 -4.46 12.51
N ALA A 181 23.28 -3.86 11.63
CA ALA A 181 21.85 -3.68 11.88
C ALA A 181 21.12 -5.02 12.04
N GLU A 182 21.50 -6.05 11.28
CA GLU A 182 20.94 -7.40 11.40
C GLU A 182 21.23 -8.02 12.78
N VAL A 183 22.48 -7.97 13.24
CA VAL A 183 22.86 -8.47 14.58
C VAL A 183 22.16 -7.68 15.70
N LEU A 184 22.06 -6.37 15.56
CA LEU A 184 21.35 -5.53 16.54
C LEU A 184 19.85 -5.85 16.56
N GLU A 185 19.24 -6.07 15.40
CA GLU A 185 17.84 -6.46 15.27
C GLU A 185 17.57 -7.77 16.01
N ASP A 186 18.40 -8.80 15.81
CA ASP A 186 18.29 -10.07 16.52
C ASP A 186 18.39 -9.88 18.04
N GLN A 187 19.38 -9.11 18.50
CA GLN A 187 19.56 -8.84 19.94
C GLN A 187 18.38 -8.09 20.57
N LEU A 188 17.84 -7.09 19.87
CA LEU A 188 16.70 -6.31 20.39
C LEU A 188 15.42 -7.16 20.39
N ASN A 189 15.20 -7.97 19.36
CA ASN A 189 14.09 -8.93 19.29
C ASN A 189 14.13 -9.93 20.46
N GLU A 190 15.31 -10.50 20.75
CA GLU A 190 15.48 -11.43 21.87
C GLU A 190 15.25 -10.77 23.23
N ASN A 191 15.72 -9.53 23.41
CA ASN A 191 15.63 -8.84 24.70
C ASN A 191 14.22 -8.29 25.01
N LEU A 192 13.48 -7.88 23.99
CA LEU A 192 12.19 -7.19 24.17
C LEU A 192 10.97 -8.07 23.88
N ASP A 193 11.16 -9.29 23.35
CA ASP A 193 10.09 -10.23 22.96
C ASP A 193 9.05 -9.59 22.02
N GLU A 194 9.50 -8.68 21.16
CA GLU A 194 8.68 -7.89 20.25
C GLU A 194 9.39 -7.75 18.90
N PRO A 195 8.63 -7.68 17.78
CA PRO A 195 9.21 -7.51 16.46
C PRO A 195 9.76 -6.09 16.27
N ILE A 196 11.07 -6.01 16.10
CA ILE A 196 11.86 -4.81 15.90
C ILE A 196 12.53 -4.90 14.54
N LYS A 197 12.60 -3.77 13.82
CA LYS A 197 13.37 -3.66 12.58
C LYS A 197 14.46 -2.62 12.73
N CYS A 198 15.68 -2.95 12.34
CA CYS A 198 16.82 -2.02 12.31
C CYS A 198 17.24 -1.70 10.87
N ILE A 199 17.60 -0.44 10.62
CA ILE A 199 18.08 0.04 9.32
C ILE A 199 19.20 1.03 9.55
N THR A 200 20.23 1.02 8.71
CA THR A 200 21.32 1.98 8.78
C THR A 200 21.08 3.14 7.81
N LEU A 201 21.12 4.36 8.33
CA LEU A 201 21.14 5.62 7.57
C LEU A 201 22.59 6.07 7.41
N SER A 202 23.05 6.18 6.16
CA SER A 202 24.35 6.79 5.84
C SER A 202 24.10 8.12 5.12
N TYR A 203 24.79 9.19 5.53
CA TYR A 203 24.62 10.51 4.95
C TYR A 203 25.91 11.32 4.95
N ARG A 204 26.05 12.25 4.00
CA ARG A 204 27.15 13.23 3.97
C ARG A 204 26.70 14.50 4.67
N ASP A 205 27.32 14.85 5.80
CA ASP A 205 26.96 16.05 6.56
C ASP A 205 27.48 17.34 5.88
N ARG A 206 27.14 18.50 6.46
CA ARG A 206 27.58 19.83 5.96
C ARG A 206 29.08 20.08 6.07
N LYS A 207 29.79 19.30 6.89
CA LYS A 207 31.25 19.33 7.00
C LYS A 207 31.91 18.35 6.04
N GLU A 208 31.13 17.80 5.10
CA GLU A 208 31.53 16.81 4.12
C GLU A 208 32.00 15.48 4.72
N LYS A 209 31.65 15.22 5.98
CA LYS A 209 31.94 13.96 6.65
C LYS A 209 30.79 12.99 6.39
N ILE A 210 31.14 11.74 6.12
CA ILE A 210 30.17 10.65 6.04
C ILE A 210 29.85 10.19 7.47
N CYS A 211 28.58 10.22 7.79
CA CYS A 211 28.02 9.92 9.10
C CYS A 211 27.02 8.77 8.98
N GLU A 212 26.90 8.00 10.05
CA GLU A 212 26.01 6.84 10.13
C GLU A 212 25.16 6.93 11.38
N LYS A 213 23.90 6.52 11.25
CA LYS A 213 22.97 6.36 12.36
C LYS A 213 22.13 5.12 12.13
N THR A 214 21.86 4.38 13.21
CA THR A 214 20.92 3.26 13.15
C THR A 214 19.53 3.75 13.51
N LEU A 215 18.55 3.36 12.71
CA LEU A 215 17.13 3.63 12.89
C LEU A 215 16.47 2.35 13.39
N VAL A 216 15.58 2.49 14.35
CA VAL A 216 14.81 1.38 14.89
C VAL A 216 13.33 1.65 14.66
N PHE A 217 12.62 0.64 14.17
CA PHE A 217 11.18 0.64 14.04
C PHE A 217 10.57 -0.31 15.07
N LYS A 218 9.80 0.25 16.01
CA LYS A 218 9.15 -0.46 17.11
C LYS A 218 7.72 0.06 17.27
N GLU A 219 6.73 -0.84 17.40
CA GLU A 219 5.32 -0.50 17.66
C GLU A 219 4.73 0.57 16.70
N GLY A 220 5.15 0.57 15.43
CA GLY A 220 4.68 1.56 14.46
C GLY A 220 5.39 2.91 14.50
N LYS A 221 6.44 3.06 15.32
CA LYS A 221 7.21 4.30 15.49
C LYS A 221 8.68 4.12 15.16
N TRP A 222 9.29 5.22 14.74
CA TRP A 222 10.70 5.33 14.37
C TRP A 222 11.51 6.05 15.44
N GLN A 223 12.73 5.61 15.69
CA GLN A 223 13.66 6.27 16.60
C GLN A 223 15.11 6.09 16.15
N PHE A 224 16.01 6.95 16.61
CA PHE A 224 17.45 6.70 16.50
C PHE A 224 17.89 5.77 17.62
N TYR A 225 18.66 4.76 17.28
CA TYR A 225 19.36 3.96 18.27
C TYR A 225 20.52 4.77 18.86
N ASP A 226 20.60 4.79 20.19
CA ASP A 226 21.59 5.52 20.99
C ASP A 226 22.21 4.64 22.09
N ASP A 227 22.36 3.34 21.79
CA ASP A 227 22.85 2.30 22.72
C ASP A 227 21.90 1.99 23.90
N ASP A 228 20.67 2.53 23.89
CA ASP A 228 19.61 2.16 24.84
C ASP A 228 18.84 0.92 24.38
N VAL A 229 19.06 -0.21 25.08
CA VAL A 229 18.35 -1.48 24.85
C VAL A 229 16.86 -1.37 25.19
N ALA A 230 16.46 -0.46 26.09
CA ALA A 230 15.06 -0.26 26.44
C ALA A 230 14.30 0.51 25.35
N LEU A 231 15.01 1.14 24.41
CA LEU A 231 14.44 1.95 23.34
C LEU A 231 13.49 3.04 23.90
N SER A 232 13.95 3.75 24.93
CA SER A 232 13.19 4.78 25.63
C SER A 232 13.36 6.19 25.03
N GLY A 233 14.08 6.27 23.90
CA GLY A 233 14.36 7.49 23.17
C GLY A 233 13.14 8.16 22.54
N GLU A 234 13.38 9.33 21.96
CA GLU A 234 12.34 10.05 21.23
C GLU A 234 11.85 9.23 20.03
N SER A 235 10.53 9.06 19.95
CA SER A 235 9.86 8.25 18.93
C SER A 235 9.00 9.11 18.02
N PHE A 236 9.05 8.82 16.74
CA PHE A 236 8.41 9.59 15.66
C PHE A 236 7.41 8.71 14.90
N ASP A 237 6.30 9.27 14.47
CA ASP A 237 5.26 8.51 13.77
C ASP A 237 5.66 8.22 12.32
N THR A 238 6.60 9.00 11.76
CA THR A 238 7.13 8.79 10.41
C THR A 238 8.66 8.87 10.34
N VAL A 239 9.26 8.15 9.39
CA VAL A 239 10.70 8.25 9.11
C VAL A 239 11.09 9.67 8.71
N LYS A 240 10.20 10.41 8.03
CA LYS A 240 10.46 11.80 7.64
C LYS A 240 10.62 12.70 8.86
N GLU A 241 9.72 12.61 9.82
CA GLU A 241 9.84 13.37 11.09
C GLU A 241 11.12 13.00 11.84
N LEU A 242 11.49 11.72 11.86
CA LEU A 242 12.77 11.27 12.41
C LEU A 242 13.95 11.93 11.68
N LEU A 243 13.95 11.96 10.35
CA LEU A 243 15.02 12.62 9.58
C LEU A 243 15.04 14.14 9.77
N ASP A 244 13.87 14.79 9.80
CA ASP A 244 13.72 16.22 10.01
C ASP A 244 14.25 16.63 11.41
N SER A 245 14.26 15.72 12.38
CA SER A 245 14.87 15.96 13.70
C SER A 245 16.41 16.12 13.67
N LEU A 246 17.08 15.61 12.62
CA LEU A 246 18.50 15.89 12.35
C LEU A 246 18.71 17.31 11.82
N GLY A 247 17.62 18.05 11.62
CA GLY A 247 17.56 19.40 11.13
C GLY A 247 18.21 19.52 9.76
N ASP A 248 19.06 20.52 9.70
CA ASP A 248 19.71 21.03 8.50
C ASP A 248 20.76 20.09 7.87
N ASN A 249 21.02 18.93 8.49
CA ASN A 249 22.04 17.96 8.06
C ASN A 249 21.61 17.07 6.89
N LEU A 250 20.31 16.95 6.64
CA LEU A 250 19.76 16.14 5.55
C LEU A 250 19.04 17.04 4.55
N GLY A 251 19.25 16.77 3.26
CA GLY A 251 18.71 17.55 2.16
C GLY A 251 17.98 16.71 1.13
N SER A 252 18.62 15.65 0.62
CA SER A 252 18.06 14.87 -0.49
C SER A 252 18.39 13.37 -0.40
N PRO A 253 17.43 12.48 -0.70
CA PRO A 253 17.73 11.06 -0.83
C PRO A 253 18.61 10.79 -2.05
N LEU A 254 19.54 9.85 -1.92
CA LEU A 254 20.23 9.22 -3.04
C LEU A 254 19.36 8.08 -3.54
N LEU A 255 18.70 8.29 -4.67
CA LEU A 255 17.79 7.31 -5.25
C LEU A 255 18.56 6.06 -5.72
N ALA A 256 18.00 4.88 -5.46
CA ALA A 256 18.50 3.64 -6.04
C ALA A 256 18.07 3.53 -7.51
N ASP A 257 19.00 3.08 -8.37
CA ASP A 257 18.77 2.83 -9.80
C ASP A 257 17.93 1.56 -10.06
#